data_AF-A0A0F0GRR4-F1
#
_entry.id   AF-A0A0F0GRR4-F1
#
_cell.length_a   1.000
_cell.length_b   1.000
_cell.length_c   1.000
_cell.angle_alpha   90.00
_cell.angle_beta   90.00
_cell.angle_gamma   90.00
#
_symmetry.space_group_name_H-M   'P 1'
#
loop_
_entity.id
_entity.type
_entity.pdbx_description
1 polymer ?
#
loop_
_entity_poly.entity_id
_entity_poly.type
_entity_poly.pdbx_seq_one_letter_code
_entity_poly.pdbx_strand_id
1 'polypeptide(L)'
;MTPDLPVEFADEQLHVRMGIEITQWDVQEMIGTMPVKGNRQPFGLLHGGANAVLAEQLGSLGSAMHAHQFGSIAVGLELSCTHHRAAREGTVTGVARPIHLG
;
A
#
# COMPACT_ATOMS: atom_id res chain seq x y z
N MET A 1 5.16 -11.08 -6.64
CA MET A 1 6.47 -11.13 -7.32
C MET A 1 6.62 -9.80 -8.03
N THR A 2 7.44 -8.90 -7.51
CA THR A 2 7.86 -7.74 -8.31
C THR A 2 8.56 -8.29 -9.55
N PRO A 3 8.30 -7.75 -10.76
CA PRO A 3 9.17 -8.05 -11.90
C PRO A 3 10.62 -7.77 -11.47
N ASP A 4 11.59 -8.48 -12.04
CA ASP A 4 13.03 -8.42 -11.69
C ASP A 4 13.57 -6.98 -11.84
N LEU A 5 13.23 -6.13 -10.88
CA LEU A 5 13.78 -4.80 -10.72
C LEU A 5 15.23 -5.02 -10.31
N PRO A 6 16.17 -4.33 -10.96
CA PRO A 6 17.55 -4.32 -10.52
C PRO A 6 17.62 -3.99 -9.02
N VAL A 7 18.42 -4.76 -8.28
CA VAL A 7 18.49 -4.68 -6.81
C VAL A 7 18.89 -3.28 -6.35
N GLU A 8 19.64 -2.54 -7.17
CA GLU A 8 19.99 -1.14 -6.93
C GLU A 8 18.78 -0.20 -6.76
N PHE A 9 17.60 -0.55 -7.27
CA PHE A 9 16.39 0.25 -7.14
C PHE A 9 15.49 -0.17 -5.97
N ALA A 10 15.92 -1.13 -5.14
CA ALA A 10 15.11 -1.60 -4.02
C ALA A 10 14.69 -0.46 -3.07
N ASP A 11 15.63 0.44 -2.75
CA ASP A 11 15.39 1.60 -1.87
C ASP A 11 14.62 2.74 -2.56
N GLU A 12 14.42 2.64 -3.88
CA GLU A 12 13.62 3.60 -4.63
C GLU A 12 12.12 3.31 -4.56
N GLN A 13 11.74 2.11 -4.11
CA GLN A 13 10.35 1.72 -4.00
C GLN A 13 9.64 2.56 -2.96
N LEU A 14 8.51 3.15 -3.36
CA LEU A 14 7.81 4.15 -2.55
C LEU A 14 7.38 3.58 -1.18
N HIS A 15 6.97 2.32 -1.13
CA HIS A 15 6.57 1.66 0.10
C HIS A 15 7.73 1.54 1.11
N VAL A 16 8.97 1.34 0.64
CA VAL A 16 10.19 1.33 1.47
C VAL A 16 10.43 2.71 2.05
N ARG A 17 10.39 3.76 1.20
CA ARG A 17 10.57 5.15 1.63
C ARG A 17 9.53 5.60 2.66
N MET A 18 8.33 5.04 2.59
CA MET A 18 7.23 5.35 3.51
C MET A 18 7.19 4.43 4.74
N GLY A 19 8.07 3.43 4.82
CA GLY A 19 8.09 2.47 5.93
C GLY A 19 6.83 1.61 6.01
N ILE A 20 6.26 1.24 4.86
CA ILE A 20 5.11 0.33 4.82
C ILE A 20 5.59 -1.10 5.05
N GLU A 21 5.00 -1.76 6.03
CA GLU A 21 5.27 -3.17 6.35
C GLU A 21 4.01 -4.01 6.16
N ILE A 22 4.11 -5.09 5.39
CA ILE A 22 3.00 -6.02 5.20
C ILE A 22 2.98 -7.02 6.35
N THR A 23 1.89 -7.05 7.10
CA THR A 23 1.73 -7.90 8.28
C THR A 23 0.87 -9.14 8.01
N GLN A 24 0.10 -9.15 6.91
CA GLN A 24 -0.66 -10.32 6.46
C GLN A 24 -0.68 -10.40 4.93
N TRP A 25 -0.42 -11.61 4.42
CA TRP A 25 -0.45 -11.96 3.00
C TRP A 25 -1.55 -13.00 2.73
N ASP A 26 -2.71 -12.54 2.27
CA ASP A 26 -3.81 -13.38 1.80
C ASP A 26 -4.50 -12.68 0.62
N VAL A 27 -4.85 -13.43 -0.43
CA VAL A 27 -5.60 -12.93 -1.59
C VAL A 27 -6.96 -12.35 -1.19
N GLN A 28 -7.56 -12.86 -0.11
CA GLN A 28 -8.83 -12.36 0.42
C GLN A 28 -8.65 -11.19 1.40
N GLU A 29 -7.45 -10.99 1.95
CA GLU A 29 -7.21 -9.96 2.96
C GLU A 29 -5.72 -9.62 3.10
N MET A 30 -5.33 -8.47 2.57
CA MET A 30 -4.00 -7.90 2.75
C MET A 30 -4.01 -6.91 3.90
N ILE A 31 -3.08 -7.05 4.85
CA ILE A 31 -2.93 -6.13 5.97
C ILE A 31 -1.50 -5.59 5.97
N GLY A 32 -1.38 -4.28 6.20
CA GLY A 32 -0.07 -3.66 6.42
C GLY A 32 -0.16 -2.42 7.28
N THR A 33 0.99 -1.96 7.71
CA THR A 33 1.12 -0.81 8.61
C THR A 33 2.07 0.23 8.04
N MET A 34 1.90 1.49 8.45
CA MET A 34 2.75 2.59 8.04
C MET A 34 2.92 3.58 9.20
N PRO A 35 4.14 4.02 9.53
CA PRO A 35 4.35 5.00 10.59
C PRO A 35 3.82 6.38 10.18
N VAL A 36 3.26 7.13 11.12
CA VAL A 36 2.94 8.55 10.89
C VAL A 36 4.22 9.39 10.83
N LYS A 37 5.24 9.03 11.63
CA LYS A 37 6.57 9.67 11.55
C LYS A 37 7.18 9.42 10.18
N GLY A 38 7.68 10.47 9.53
CA GLY A 38 8.22 10.41 8.16
C GLY A 38 7.17 10.68 7.07
N ASN A 39 5.89 10.46 7.36
CA ASN A 39 4.79 10.57 6.39
C ASN A 39 3.84 11.75 6.68
N ARG A 40 4.31 12.76 7.42
CA ARG A 40 3.51 13.94 7.78
C ARG A 40 3.49 14.97 6.66
N GLN A 41 2.36 15.64 6.52
CA GLN A 41 2.24 16.89 5.78
C GLN A 41 2.73 18.09 6.64
N PRO A 42 2.94 19.29 6.06
CA PRO A 42 3.54 20.44 6.76
C PRO A 42 2.81 20.90 8.03
N PHE A 43 1.50 20.60 8.16
CA PHE A 43 0.73 20.91 9.38
C PHE A 43 0.89 19.88 10.51
N GLY A 44 1.83 18.93 10.39
CA GLY A 44 2.11 17.94 11.44
C GLY A 44 1.11 16.78 11.51
N LEU A 45 0.20 16.68 10.56
CA LEU A 45 -0.75 15.57 10.42
C LEU A 45 -0.20 14.53 9.43
N LEU A 46 -0.65 13.28 9.51
CA LEU A 46 -0.44 12.30 8.44
C LEU A 46 -0.90 12.88 7.10
N HIS A 47 -0.05 12.78 6.07
CA HIS A 47 -0.39 13.27 4.74
C HIS A 47 -1.50 12.43 4.12
N GLY A 48 -2.52 13.07 3.52
CA GLY A 48 -3.63 12.34 2.89
C GLY A 48 -3.16 11.38 1.80
N GLY A 49 -2.26 11.84 0.94
CA GLY A 49 -1.58 11.01 -0.05
C GLY A 49 -0.79 9.83 0.54
N ALA A 50 -0.34 9.90 1.80
CA ALA A 50 0.32 8.75 2.42
C ALA A 50 -0.67 7.60 2.69
N ASN A 51 -1.91 7.93 3.10
CA ASN A 51 -2.97 6.93 3.18
C ASN A 51 -3.28 6.32 1.81
N ALA A 52 -3.29 7.14 0.76
CA ALA A 52 -3.52 6.67 -0.60
C ALA A 52 -2.43 5.69 -1.04
N VAL A 53 -1.16 5.96 -0.75
CA VAL A 53 -0.07 5.01 -1.05
C VAL A 53 -0.21 3.70 -0.27
N LEU A 54 -0.57 3.75 1.02
CA LEU A 54 -0.82 2.54 1.80
C LEU A 54 -1.97 1.71 1.20
N ALA A 55 -3.07 2.36 0.83
CA ALA A 55 -4.21 1.71 0.19
C ALA A 55 -3.81 1.07 -1.15
N GLU A 56 -3.13 1.82 -2.01
CA GLU A 56 -2.68 1.36 -3.33
C GLU A 56 -1.72 0.19 -3.22
N GLN A 57 -0.76 0.23 -2.28
CA GLN A 57 0.19 -0.86 -2.08
C GLN A 57 -0.51 -2.16 -1.67
N LEU A 58 -1.43 -2.11 -0.71
CA LEU A 58 -2.15 -3.30 -0.26
C LEU A 58 -3.06 -3.85 -1.36
N GLY A 59 -3.81 -2.99 -2.05
CA GLY A 59 -4.69 -3.39 -3.15
C GLY A 59 -3.93 -3.96 -4.35
N SER A 60 -2.79 -3.35 -4.69
CA SER A 60 -1.94 -3.81 -5.79
C SER A 60 -1.28 -5.15 -5.49
N LEU A 61 -0.80 -5.37 -4.27
CA LEU A 61 -0.22 -6.66 -3.88
C LEU A 61 -1.26 -7.77 -3.89
N GLY A 62 -2.47 -7.53 -3.36
CA GLY A 62 -3.57 -8.49 -3.43
C GLY A 62 -3.97 -8.82 -4.86
N SER A 63 -4.11 -7.79 -5.71
CA SER A 63 -4.41 -7.95 -7.14
C SER A 63 -3.31 -8.72 -7.88
N ALA A 64 -2.04 -8.44 -7.58
CA ALA A 64 -0.91 -9.13 -8.18
C ALA A 64 -0.84 -10.60 -7.75
N MET A 65 -1.13 -10.92 -6.48
CA MET A 65 -1.21 -12.31 -6.01
C MET A 65 -2.32 -13.08 -6.72
N HIS A 66 -3.48 -12.46 -6.93
CA HIS A 66 -4.58 -13.07 -7.67
C HIS A 66 -4.24 -13.27 -9.15
N ALA A 67 -3.77 -12.22 -9.84
CA ALA A 67 -3.43 -12.24 -11.26
C ALA A 67 -2.32 -13.25 -11.59
N HIS A 68 -1.35 -13.43 -10.69
CA HIS A 68 -0.26 -14.38 -10.87
C HIS A 68 -0.74 -15.82 -11.05
N GLN A 69 -1.87 -16.21 -10.43
CA GLN A 69 -2.46 -17.55 -10.57
C GLN A 69 -2.90 -17.84 -12.02
N PHE A 70 -3.09 -16.79 -12.82
CA PHE A 70 -3.46 -16.85 -14.23
C PHE A 70 -2.30 -16.46 -15.16
N GLY A 71 -1.07 -16.39 -14.66
CA GLY A 71 0.09 -15.97 -15.44
C GLY A 71 0.03 -14.51 -15.91
N SER A 72 -0.74 -13.67 -15.22
CA SER A 72 -0.98 -12.27 -15.58
C SER A 72 -0.38 -11.30 -14.56
N ILE A 73 -0.21 -10.05 -14.97
CA ILE A 73 0.18 -8.94 -14.09
C ILE A 73 -1.02 -8.02 -13.84
N ALA A 74 -1.07 -7.42 -12.65
CA ALA A 74 -2.06 -6.40 -12.30
C ALA A 74 -1.40 -5.02 -12.24
N VAL A 75 -2.11 -4.00 -12.71
CA VAL A 75 -1.71 -2.59 -12.61
C VAL A 75 -2.88 -1.76 -12.07
N GLY A 76 -2.56 -0.79 -11.21
CA GLY A 76 -3.56 0.16 -10.69
C GLY A 76 -4.13 1.02 -11.82
N LEU A 77 -5.44 1.23 -11.80
CA LEU A 77 -6.16 2.04 -12.80
C LEU A 77 -6.75 3.31 -12.20
N GLU A 78 -7.40 3.19 -11.05
CA GLU A 78 -8.05 4.29 -10.35
C GLU A 78 -7.92 4.07 -8.83
N LEU A 79 -7.77 5.18 -8.11
CA LEU A 79 -7.72 5.20 -6.66
C LEU A 79 -8.46 6.44 -6.15
N SER A 80 -9.45 6.21 -5.31
CA SER A 80 -10.11 7.26 -4.54
C SER A 80 -9.94 7.02 -3.04
N CYS A 81 -9.82 8.11 -2.27
CA CYS A 81 -9.59 8.06 -0.83
C CYS A 81 -10.35 9.18 -0.13
N THR A 82 -11.07 8.84 0.95
CA THR A 82 -11.69 9.82 1.85
C THR A 82 -10.96 9.83 3.20
N HIS A 83 -10.68 11.02 3.73
CA HIS A 83 -9.97 11.18 4.99
C HIS A 83 -10.93 11.57 6.12
N HIS A 84 -11.33 10.59 6.95
CA HIS A 84 -12.32 10.81 8.00
C HIS A 84 -11.75 11.46 9.27
N ARG A 85 -10.50 11.16 9.63
CA ARG A 85 -9.88 11.63 10.88
C ARG A 85 -8.39 11.88 10.69
N ALA A 86 -7.90 12.93 11.36
CA ALA A 86 -6.47 13.24 11.40
C ALA A 86 -5.70 12.31 12.35
N ALA A 87 -4.51 11.89 11.94
CA ALA A 87 -3.52 11.21 12.77
C ALA A 87 -2.28 12.10 12.97
N ARG A 88 -1.71 12.11 14.17
CA ARG A 88 -0.55 12.96 14.53
C ARG A 88 0.72 12.18 14.84
N GLU A 89 0.58 10.94 15.29
CA GLU A 89 1.68 10.07 15.72
C GLU A 89 1.27 8.60 15.65
N GLY A 90 2.19 7.71 16.03
CA GLY A 90 1.99 6.27 16.01
C GLY A 90 2.06 5.68 14.61
N THR A 91 1.30 4.61 14.42
CA THR A 91 1.26 3.79 13.20
C THR A 91 -0.19 3.66 12.73
N VAL A 92 -0.43 3.79 11.43
CA VAL A 92 -1.73 3.49 10.82
C VAL A 92 -1.71 2.08 10.24
N THR A 93 -2.86 1.41 10.26
CA THR A 93 -3.06 0.07 9.70
C THR A 93 -4.02 0.16 8.53
N GLY A 94 -3.63 -0.39 7.38
CA GLY A 94 -4.49 -0.57 6.22
C GLY A 94 -4.93 -2.02 6.13
N VAL A 95 -6.17 -2.23 5.69
CA VAL A 95 -6.74 -3.55 5.41
C VAL A 95 -7.40 -3.48 4.03
N ALA A 96 -6.94 -4.28 3.08
CA ALA A 96 -7.50 -4.39 1.75
C ALA A 96 -8.17 -5.75 1.58
N ARG A 97 -9.45 -5.75 1.18
CA ARG A 97 -10.23 -6.94 0.83
C ARG A 97 -10.79 -6.75 -0.57
N PRO A 98 -10.81 -7.80 -1.42
CA PRO A 98 -11.36 -7.68 -2.75
C PRO A 98 -12.87 -7.46 -2.69
N ILE A 99 -13.37 -6.53 -3.52
CA ILE A 99 -14.82 -6.35 -3.76
C ILE A 99 -15.26 -7.21 -4.95
N HIS A 100 -14.42 -7.31 -5.98
CA HIS A 100 -14.63 -8.09 -7.20
C HIS A 100 -13.28 -8.63 -7.72
N LEU A 101 -13.27 -9.83 -8.29
CA LEU A 101 -12.09 -10.52 -8.80
C LEU A 101 -12.38 -11.17 -10.15
N GLY A 102 -12.28 -10.40 -11.24
CA GLY A 102 -12.48 -10.88 -12.61
C GLY A 102 -13.95 -11.03 -12.98
#